data_AF-A0A933D7Z7-F1
#
_entry.id   AF-A0A933D7Z7-F1
#
_cell.length_a   1.000
_cell.length_b   1.000
_cell.length_c   1.000
_cell.angle_alpha   90.00
_cell.angle_beta   90.00
_cell.angle_gamma   90.00
#
_symmetry.space_group_name_H-M   'P 1'
#
loop_
_entity.id
_entity.type
_entity.pdbx_description
1 polymer ?
#
loop_
_entity_poly.entity_id
_entity_poly.type
_entity_poly.pdbx_seq_one_letter_code
_entity_poly.pdbx_strand_id
1 'polypeptide(L)'
;MTRLIALSGESNFATDIATRAAVTGFQASGDRRMNFVSSLFSEAVDYLVSRDLPGYVGLGDRIKDVSSSIRFKQDIKRRVIEIVQGYPAPENVESTASEWRAYVGLISDALAKR
;
A
#
# COMPACT_ATOMS: atom_id res chain seq x y z
N MET A 1 12.19 -12.57 -18.53
CA MET A 1 13.05 -11.77 -17.62
C MET A 1 12.50 -11.67 -16.20
N THR A 2 11.18 -11.48 -16.01
CA THR A 2 10.53 -11.34 -14.69
C THR A 2 10.74 -12.53 -13.74
N ARG A 3 10.84 -13.75 -14.28
CA ARG A 3 11.04 -14.99 -13.49
C ARG A 3 12.44 -15.14 -12.90
N LEU A 4 13.45 -14.48 -13.48
CA LEU A 4 14.86 -14.56 -13.05
C LEU A 4 15.15 -13.68 -11.84
N ILE A 5 14.50 -12.51 -11.74
CA ILE A 5 14.58 -11.61 -10.57
C ILE A 5 13.86 -12.21 -9.36
N ALA A 6 12.79 -12.98 -9.58
CA ALA A 6 12.08 -13.67 -8.51
C ALA A 6 12.87 -14.84 -7.86
N LEU A 7 13.91 -15.33 -8.53
CA LEU A 7 14.69 -16.50 -8.14
C LEU A 7 16.15 -16.19 -7.77
N SER A 8 16.60 -14.93 -7.89
CA SER A 8 18.01 -14.55 -7.69
C SER A 8 18.43 -14.44 -6.22
N GLY A 9 17.51 -14.59 -5.25
CA GLY A 9 17.80 -14.43 -3.83
C GLY A 9 18.08 -12.97 -3.41
N GLU A 10 18.14 -12.04 -4.34
CA GLU A 10 17.95 -10.63 -4.05
C GLU A 10 16.49 -10.44 -3.65
N SER A 11 16.24 -9.74 -2.54
CA SER A 11 14.87 -9.45 -2.14
C SER A 11 14.23 -8.64 -3.27
N ASN A 12 13.31 -9.28 -4.00
CA ASN A 12 12.55 -8.53 -4.99
C ASN A 12 11.70 -7.51 -4.22
N PHE A 13 11.52 -6.34 -4.81
CA PHE A 13 10.88 -5.20 -4.14
C PHE A 13 9.48 -5.54 -3.57
N ALA A 14 8.75 -6.47 -4.20
CA ALA A 14 7.46 -6.94 -3.70
C ALA A 14 7.60 -7.78 -2.41
N THR A 15 8.64 -8.60 -2.30
CA THR A 15 8.98 -9.35 -1.07
C THR A 15 9.31 -8.41 0.08
N ASP A 16 10.02 -7.30 -0.19
CA ASP A 16 10.34 -6.31 0.85
C ASP A 16 9.09 -5.57 1.34
N ILE A 17 8.22 -5.13 0.42
CA ILE A 17 6.91 -4.55 0.78
C ILE A 17 6.11 -5.54 1.65
N ALA A 18 6.00 -6.79 1.21
CA ALA A 18 5.22 -7.79 1.93
C ALA A 18 5.79 -8.09 3.32
N THR A 19 7.11 -8.14 3.45
CA THR A 19 7.80 -8.39 4.72
C THR A 19 7.56 -7.24 5.71
N ARG A 20 7.72 -5.98 5.27
CA ARG A 20 7.45 -4.81 6.12
C ARG A 20 5.98 -4.75 6.50
N ALA A 21 5.08 -5.00 5.56
CA ALA A 21 3.64 -5.03 5.82
C ALA A 21 3.25 -6.11 6.84
N ALA A 22 3.88 -7.29 6.79
CA ALA A 22 3.67 -8.35 7.76
C ALA A 22 4.10 -7.93 9.18
N VAL A 23 5.28 -7.33 9.32
CA VAL A 23 5.79 -6.85 10.62
C VAL A 23 4.91 -5.74 11.18
N THR A 24 4.61 -4.70 10.38
CA THR A 24 3.79 -3.57 10.79
C THR A 24 2.36 -3.99 11.13
N GLY A 25 1.75 -4.83 10.28
CA GLY A 25 0.40 -5.32 10.50
C GLY A 25 0.26 -6.21 11.73
N PHE A 26 1.30 -7.01 12.05
CA PHE A 26 1.31 -7.86 13.24
C PHE A 26 1.43 -7.06 14.55
N GLN A 27 2.15 -5.93 14.53
CA GLN A 27 2.29 -5.05 15.69
C GLN A 27 1.00 -4.28 16.02
N ALA A 28 0.10 -4.11 15.05
CA ALA A 28 -1.17 -3.44 15.25
C ALA A 28 -2.18 -4.33 16.00
N SER A 29 -2.89 -3.74 16.97
CA SER A 29 -4.00 -4.41 17.66
C SER A 29 -5.23 -4.54 16.75
N GLY A 30 -6.08 -5.55 16.96
CA GLY A 30 -7.34 -5.74 16.23
C GLY A 30 -7.28 -6.83 15.14
N ASP A 31 -8.06 -6.66 14.06
CA ASP A 31 -8.14 -7.62 12.95
C ASP A 31 -6.80 -7.68 12.20
N ARG A 32 -6.03 -8.75 12.45
CA ARG A 32 -4.72 -9.00 11.84
C ARG A 32 -4.75 -9.05 10.32
N ARG A 33 -5.84 -9.57 9.73
CA ARG A 33 -6.00 -9.64 8.27
C ARG A 33 -6.14 -8.23 7.71
N MET A 34 -7.03 -7.42 8.29
CA MET A 34 -7.20 -6.02 7.86
C MET A 34 -5.95 -5.18 8.10
N ASN A 35 -5.25 -5.40 9.21
CA ASN A 35 -3.99 -4.72 9.51
C ASN A 35 -2.89 -5.09 8.51
N PHE A 36 -2.78 -6.36 8.12
CA PHE A 36 -1.84 -6.79 7.09
C PHE A 36 -2.17 -6.16 5.73
N VAL A 37 -3.42 -6.26 5.28
CA VAL A 37 -3.85 -5.70 3.98
C VAL A 37 -3.63 -4.18 3.94
N SER A 38 -4.03 -3.46 4.99
CA SER A 38 -3.83 -2.01 5.08
C SER A 38 -2.35 -1.63 5.06
N SER A 39 -1.51 -2.40 5.76
CA SER A 39 -0.06 -2.20 5.75
C SER A 39 0.53 -2.49 4.37
N LEU A 40 0.05 -3.51 3.66
CA LEU A 40 0.53 -3.88 2.33
C LEU A 40 0.29 -2.76 1.31
N PHE A 41 -0.94 -2.22 1.27
CA PHE A 41 -1.25 -1.08 0.40
C PHE A 41 -0.50 0.19 0.82
N SER A 42 -0.38 0.47 2.12
CA SER A 42 0.38 1.61 2.63
C SER A 42 1.86 1.54 2.20
N GLU A 43 2.50 0.37 2.32
CA GLU A 43 3.90 0.16 1.92
C GLU A 43 4.10 0.29 0.40
N ALA A 44 3.17 -0.26 -0.40
CA ALA A 44 3.20 -0.13 -1.85
C ALA A 44 3.07 1.33 -2.30
N VAL A 45 2.16 2.08 -1.69
CA VAL A 45 1.94 3.50 -2.01
C VAL A 45 3.09 4.37 -1.51
N ASP A 46 3.63 4.12 -0.31
CA ASP A 46 4.77 4.89 0.22
C ASP A 46 5.98 4.85 -0.70
N TYR A 47 6.21 3.70 -1.33
CA TYR A 47 7.25 3.58 -2.34
C TYR A 47 6.97 4.40 -3.59
N LEU A 48 5.76 4.27 -4.16
CA LEU A 48 5.39 5.03 -5.36
C LEU A 48 5.47 6.53 -5.10
N VAL A 49 4.96 6.98 -3.95
CA VAL A 49 5.08 8.36 -3.51
C VAL A 49 6.54 8.72 -3.34
N SER A 50 7.36 7.94 -2.64
CA SER A 50 8.78 8.26 -2.44
C SER A 50 9.56 8.37 -3.75
N ARG A 51 9.19 7.58 -4.77
CA ARG A 51 9.75 7.65 -6.12
C ARG A 51 9.30 8.91 -6.87
N ASP A 52 8.02 9.25 -6.77
CA ASP A 52 7.39 10.29 -7.60
C ASP A 52 7.40 11.68 -6.92
N LEU A 53 7.59 11.75 -5.60
CA LEU A 53 7.59 12.96 -4.78
C LEU A 53 8.61 14.02 -5.23
N PRO A 54 9.86 13.67 -5.59
CA PRO A 54 10.83 14.67 -6.05
C PRO A 54 10.38 15.43 -7.30
N GLY A 55 9.53 14.81 -8.13
CA GLY A 55 8.96 15.41 -9.35
C GLY A 55 7.55 15.98 -9.15
N TYR A 56 6.96 15.85 -7.96
CA TYR A 56 5.57 16.22 -7.73
C TYR A 56 5.40 17.75 -7.71
N VAL A 57 4.56 18.24 -8.62
CA VAL A 57 4.03 19.61 -8.63
C VAL A 57 2.55 19.50 -8.30
N GLY A 58 2.15 19.97 -7.12
CA GLY A 58 0.75 19.91 -6.69
C GLY A 58 -0.13 20.93 -7.41
N LEU A 59 -1.43 20.91 -7.09
CA LEU A 59 -2.42 21.83 -7.66
C LEU A 59 -2.18 23.32 -7.29
N GLY A 60 -1.41 23.59 -6.23
CA GLY A 60 -1.13 24.95 -5.75
C GLY A 60 0.35 25.35 -5.77
N ASP A 61 1.29 24.42 -5.55
CA ASP A 61 2.74 24.67 -5.60
C ASP A 61 3.54 23.35 -5.54
N ARG A 62 4.87 23.42 -5.67
CA ARG A 62 5.80 22.34 -5.33
C ARG A 62 5.92 22.18 -3.82
N ILE A 63 6.21 20.96 -3.38
CA ILE A 63 6.57 20.71 -1.98
C ILE A 63 7.95 21.33 -1.72
N LYS A 64 8.01 22.32 -0.83
CA LYS A 64 9.18 23.20 -0.64
C LYS A 64 10.19 22.70 0.37
N ASP A 65 9.78 21.80 1.26
CA ASP A 65 10.60 21.36 2.39
C ASP A 65 10.32 19.90 2.79
N VAL A 66 11.22 19.36 3.60
CA VAL A 66 11.19 17.95 4.07
C VAL A 66 10.00 17.70 4.99
N SER A 67 9.62 18.65 5.84
CA SER A 67 8.50 18.49 6.77
C SER A 67 7.17 18.37 6.03
N SER A 68 6.98 19.21 5.00
CA SER A 68 5.86 19.16 4.07
C SER A 68 5.82 17.84 3.29
N SER A 69 6.99 17.35 2.88
CA SER A 69 7.13 16.03 2.23
C SER A 69 6.70 14.87 3.14
N ILE A 70 7.12 14.90 4.41
CA ILE A 70 6.74 13.88 5.40
C ILE A 70 5.24 13.91 5.66
N ARG A 71 4.67 15.11 5.87
CA ARG A 71 3.23 15.27 6.09
C ARG A 71 2.42 14.76 4.91
N PHE A 72 2.81 15.10 3.68
CA PHE A 72 2.17 14.61 2.48
C PHE A 72 2.17 13.08 2.39
N LYS A 73 3.31 12.43 2.68
CA LYS A 73 3.38 10.96 2.75
C LYS A 73 2.44 10.39 3.81
N GLN A 74 2.39 10.98 5.00
CA GLN A 74 1.49 10.55 6.07
C GLN A 74 0.02 10.70 5.69
N ASP A 75 -0.34 11.79 5.03
CA ASP A 75 -1.72 12.03 4.57
C ASP A 75 -2.14 11.01 3.51
N ILE A 76 -1.25 10.69 2.57
CA ILE A 76 -1.50 9.62 1.59
C ILE A 76 -1.65 8.26 2.28
N LYS A 77 -0.74 7.90 3.20
CA LYS A 77 -0.84 6.64 3.95
C LYS A 77 -2.16 6.53 4.70
N ARG A 78 -2.57 7.61 5.40
CA ARG A 78 -3.84 7.67 6.11
C ARG A 78 -5.01 7.46 5.15
N ARG A 79 -5.00 8.16 4.00
CA ARG A 79 -6.05 8.02 2.98
C ARG A 79 -6.14 6.60 2.41
N VAL A 80 -5.00 5.94 2.18
CA VAL A 80 -4.95 4.55 1.72
C VAL A 80 -5.58 3.62 2.75
N ILE A 81 -5.23 3.77 4.02
CA ILE A 81 -5.78 2.95 5.12
C ILE A 81 -7.29 3.15 5.20
N GLU A 82 -7.79 4.38 5.17
CA GLU A 82 -9.22 4.70 5.18
C GLU A 82 -9.95 4.01 4.01
N ILE A 83 -9.38 4.06 2.80
CA ILE A 83 -9.95 3.39 1.63
C ILE A 83 -9.99 1.88 1.84
N VAL A 84 -8.87 1.26 2.21
CA VAL A 84 -8.78 -0.20 2.41
C VAL A 84 -9.77 -0.70 3.46
N GLN A 85 -9.91 0.04 4.56
CA GLN A 85 -10.84 -0.28 5.65
C GLN A 85 -12.31 0.00 5.28
N GLY A 86 -12.57 0.87 4.31
CA GLY A 86 -13.90 1.20 3.82
C GLY A 86 -14.53 0.15 2.91
N TYR A 87 -13.77 -0.84 2.44
CA TYR A 87 -14.27 -1.95 1.61
C TYR A 87 -14.31 -3.27 2.38
N PRO A 88 -15.37 -4.08 2.22
CA PRO A 88 -15.48 -5.37 2.88
C PRO A 88 -14.41 -6.33 2.33
N ALA A 89 -13.51 -6.78 3.20
CA ALA A 89 -12.49 -7.75 2.84
C ALA A 89 -13.03 -9.19 2.90
N PRO A 90 -12.55 -10.12 2.06
CA PRO A 90 -12.97 -11.53 2.07
C PRO A 90 -12.77 -12.19 3.44
N GLU A 91 -13.85 -12.63 4.09
CA GLU A 91 -13.91 -12.91 5.55
C GLU A 91 -13.30 -14.24 5.97
N ASN A 92 -13.33 -15.25 5.09
CA ASN A 92 -13.05 -16.62 5.48
C ASN A 92 -11.72 -17.12 4.92
N VAL A 93 -11.11 -18.09 5.59
CA VAL A 93 -9.92 -18.82 5.09
C VAL A 93 -10.22 -19.53 3.77
N GLU A 94 -11.50 -19.84 3.52
CA GLU A 94 -12.00 -20.43 2.28
C GLU A 94 -12.18 -19.43 1.14
N SER A 95 -11.91 -18.13 1.38
CA SER A 95 -12.00 -17.11 0.34
C SER A 95 -11.11 -17.47 -0.85
N THR A 96 -11.71 -17.47 -2.03
CA THR A 96 -11.08 -17.82 -3.29
C THR A 96 -10.15 -16.72 -3.78
N ALA A 97 -9.21 -17.10 -4.64
CA ALA A 97 -8.36 -16.13 -5.34
C ALA A 97 -9.18 -15.10 -6.15
N SER A 98 -10.37 -15.47 -6.63
CA SER A 98 -11.25 -14.57 -7.37
C SER A 98 -11.82 -13.47 -6.48
N GLU A 99 -12.24 -13.80 -5.26
CA GLU A 99 -12.76 -12.83 -4.29
C GLU A 99 -11.67 -11.84 -3.85
N TRP A 100 -10.46 -12.34 -3.60
CA TRP A 100 -9.31 -11.48 -3.30
C TRP A 100 -8.96 -10.55 -4.47
N ARG A 101 -8.98 -11.04 -5.71
CA ARG A 101 -8.77 -10.19 -6.89
C ARG A 101 -9.84 -9.12 -7.03
N ALA A 102 -11.11 -9.47 -6.81
CA ALA A 102 -12.22 -8.52 -6.86
C ALA A 102 -12.05 -7.43 -5.80
N TYR A 103 -11.71 -7.80 -4.57
CA TYR A 103 -11.44 -6.86 -3.48
C TYR A 103 -10.26 -5.93 -3.78
N VAL A 104 -9.13 -6.48 -4.25
CA VAL A 104 -7.97 -5.66 -4.67
C VAL A 104 -8.33 -4.73 -5.83
N GLY A 105 -9.18 -5.19 -6.76
CA GLY A 105 -9.71 -4.36 -7.85
C GLY A 105 -10.52 -3.17 -7.32
N LEU A 106 -11.45 -3.40 -6.39
CA LEU A 106 -12.25 -2.33 -5.76
C LEU A 106 -11.38 -1.28 -5.07
N ILE A 107 -10.36 -1.71 -4.31
CA ILE A 107 -9.42 -0.79 -3.67
C ILE A 107 -8.63 0.00 -4.70
N SER A 108 -8.12 -0.68 -5.73
CA SER A 108 -7.30 -0.06 -6.78
C SER A 108 -8.11 1.00 -7.55
N ASP A 109 -9.37 0.70 -7.88
CA ASP A 109 -10.30 1.64 -8.50
C ASP A 109 -10.60 2.84 -7.57
N ALA A 110 -10.77 2.59 -6.27
CA ALA A 110 -11.01 3.64 -5.28
C ALA A 110 -9.81 4.58 -5.11
N LEU A 111 -8.58 4.04 -5.20
CA LEU A 111 -7.34 4.82 -5.17
C LEU A 111 -7.11 5.62 -6.46
N ALA A 112 -7.60 5.12 -7.59
CA ALA A 112 -7.47 5.79 -8.89
C ALA A 112 -8.47 6.94 -9.10
N LYS A 113 -9.61 6.91 -8.39
CA LYS A 113 -10.62 7.98 -8.44
C LYS A 113 -10.09 9.24 -7.76
N ARG A 114 -10.04 10.33 -8.53
CA ARG A 114 -9.66 11.68 -8.08
C ARG A 114 -10.82 12.37 -7.38
#